data_AF-A0AAV3X9W2-F1
#
_entry.id   AF-A0AAV3X9W2-F1
#
_cell.length_a   1.000
_cell.length_b   1.000
_cell.length_c   1.000
_cell.angle_alpha   90.00
_cell.angle_beta   90.00
_cell.angle_gamma   90.00
#
_symmetry.space_group_name_H-M   'P 1'
#
loop_
_entity.id
_entity.type
_entity.pdbx_description
1 polymer ?
#
loop_
_entity_poly.entity_id
_entity_poly.type
_entity_poly.pdbx_seq_one_letter_code
_entity_poly.pdbx_strand_id
1 'polypeptide(L)'
;MGVWTGRLILPAKELREIQDKTILFEVQKTDRFHDNLVGKTVNLKWSDKKEVQEYVQSVTLDVRFTQETKKSQKSGQLHPERLNNWKKVDPLESLAGARGQDDVIVMLKNPAVVSRDSGEKVSLVIDREPVQVTARFYGLVTIIKRKKKDSDRFLVRHYNKSSKQFDDIPETIRIPQVPADRDGIPRSTNIKIESSPLNSQGWYIYGAKGADGIFVVQAIEPRAILRLKPDEVRLGLPAGKYYIKHKIWKNVAREKGTAKTVLLDPVAQKKTEAVGKWREGDRAIVIHTFGGIGGKKAEPTPLGMVTGHFSYGIARVVRDRFTNELRFDIEYQQVYAHNPDGIIAGSIKWSSYMGDLWRGWLGTRPVCDIIVKLDAVTEDYNFDGIKLSPLGEFTRQLDIMMARYRIGDGTGAAIVTPATSCVQDSNFALYATIKQIQADIASNSQIQDWLQRHPNEPQTLRFQKLVELGRSLEKNLIPWRTVRSDWYYSTAELAGTRQPDSLILTLIKAITTWRTIMPRQAQDEIATILLKNGGSLWIIRTNQVGGFDPDIAPLATTAFRRWNI
;
A
#
# COMPACT_ATOMS: atom_id res chain seq x y z
N MET A 1 8.16 -8.34 -10.35
CA MET A 1 7.15 -7.58 -11.12
C MET A 1 6.21 -8.55 -11.78
N GLY A 2 4.94 -8.17 -11.92
CA GLY A 2 3.92 -9.03 -12.50
C GLY A 2 4.14 -9.35 -13.97
N VAL A 3 3.31 -10.29 -14.42
CA VAL A 3 3.30 -10.81 -15.78
C VAL A 3 2.56 -9.83 -16.69
N TRP A 4 1.37 -9.38 -16.27
CA TRP A 4 0.58 -8.37 -16.96
C TRP A 4 0.82 -6.98 -16.36
N THR A 5 1.35 -6.06 -17.17
CA THR A 5 1.59 -4.67 -16.77
C THR A 5 1.23 -3.75 -17.93
N GLY A 6 0.63 -2.61 -17.63
CA GLY A 6 0.21 -1.69 -18.67
C GLY A 6 -0.32 -0.38 -18.13
N ARG A 7 -0.69 0.50 -19.06
CA ARG A 7 -1.17 1.85 -18.75
C ARG A 7 -2.68 1.87 -18.84
N LEU A 8 -3.33 2.37 -17.80
CA LEU A 8 -4.75 2.65 -17.83
C LEU A 8 -5.00 3.90 -18.67
N ILE A 9 -6.00 3.82 -19.53
CA ILE A 9 -6.47 4.91 -20.37
C ILE A 9 -7.96 5.09 -20.07
N LEU A 10 -8.31 6.25 -19.53
CA LEU A 10 -9.71 6.60 -19.34
C LEU A 10 -10.28 7.06 -20.70
N PRO A 11 -11.30 6.37 -21.25
CA PRO A 11 -11.87 6.75 -22.53
C PRO A 11 -12.47 8.17 -22.49
N ALA A 12 -12.54 8.83 -23.65
CA ALA A 12 -13.30 10.08 -23.77
C ALA A 12 -14.76 9.84 -23.38
N LYS A 13 -15.43 10.84 -22.82
CA LYS A 13 -16.79 10.69 -22.27
C LYS A 13 -17.80 10.21 -23.33
N GLU A 14 -17.59 10.61 -24.58
CA GLU A 14 -18.41 10.26 -25.74
C GLU A 14 -18.17 8.82 -26.22
N LEU A 15 -16.97 8.29 -25.95
CA LEU A 15 -16.56 6.92 -26.28
C LEU A 15 -16.75 5.95 -25.11
N ARG A 16 -17.30 6.44 -23.98
CA ARG A 16 -17.52 5.67 -22.77
C ARG A 16 -18.67 4.68 -22.97
N GLU A 17 -18.35 3.39 -22.98
CA GLU A 17 -19.34 2.32 -23.03
C GLU A 17 -20.00 2.14 -21.64
N ILE A 18 -21.07 2.87 -21.35
CA ILE A 18 -21.74 2.86 -20.03
C ILE A 18 -22.30 1.47 -19.65
N GLN A 19 -22.69 0.66 -20.65
CA GLN A 19 -23.22 -0.69 -20.42
C GLN A 19 -22.12 -1.72 -20.08
N ASP A 20 -21.01 -1.70 -20.82
CA ASP A 20 -19.90 -2.66 -20.61
C ASP A 20 -18.87 -2.16 -19.56
N LYS A 21 -18.95 -0.88 -19.14
CA LYS A 21 -18.08 -0.20 -18.16
C LYS A 21 -16.60 -0.50 -18.36
N THR A 22 -16.16 -0.42 -19.61
CA THR A 22 -14.80 -0.74 -20.02
C THR A 22 -13.90 0.49 -19.86
N ILE A 23 -12.68 0.26 -19.37
CA ILE A 23 -11.57 1.20 -19.62
C ILE A 23 -10.62 0.61 -20.65
N LEU A 24 -9.76 1.44 -21.20
CA LEU A 24 -8.73 1.01 -22.13
C LEU A 24 -7.44 0.68 -21.39
N PHE A 25 -6.74 -0.35 -21.85
CA PHE A 25 -5.48 -0.81 -21.27
C PHE A 25 -4.44 -0.98 -22.37
N GLU A 26 -3.41 -0.13 -22.37
CA GLU A 26 -2.25 -0.32 -23.23
C GLU A 26 -1.36 -1.41 -22.62
N VAL A 27 -1.28 -2.56 -23.28
CA VAL A 27 -0.49 -3.70 -22.82
C VAL A 27 0.98 -3.41 -23.00
N GLN A 28 1.73 -3.35 -21.91
CA GLN A 28 3.16 -3.04 -21.92
C GLN A 28 4.03 -4.27 -21.71
N LYS A 29 3.49 -5.25 -21.00
CA LYS A 29 4.09 -6.55 -20.74
C LYS A 29 2.99 -7.56 -20.44
N THR A 30 3.19 -8.79 -20.90
CA THR A 30 2.29 -9.92 -20.69
C THR A 30 3.07 -11.23 -20.59
N ASP A 31 2.38 -12.36 -20.44
CA ASP A 31 2.97 -13.68 -20.61
C ASP A 31 3.28 -13.98 -22.08
N ARG A 32 4.17 -14.95 -22.29
CA ARG A 32 4.64 -15.36 -23.63
C ARG A 32 3.52 -15.81 -24.57
N PHE A 33 2.35 -16.19 -24.06
CA PHE A 33 1.25 -16.69 -24.89
C PHE A 33 0.45 -15.54 -25.51
N HIS A 34 0.60 -14.33 -24.99
CA HIS A 34 -0.12 -13.12 -25.42
C HIS A 34 0.83 -12.00 -25.87
N ASP A 35 2.08 -12.31 -26.18
CA ASP A 35 3.10 -11.33 -26.61
C ASP A 35 2.64 -10.49 -27.82
N ASN A 36 1.75 -11.04 -28.66
CA ASN A 36 1.11 -10.34 -29.78
C ASN A 36 0.20 -9.15 -29.37
N LEU A 37 -0.10 -9.00 -28.07
CA LEU A 37 -0.83 -7.87 -27.52
C LEU A 37 0.08 -6.74 -27.03
N VAL A 38 1.39 -6.97 -26.87
CA VAL A 38 2.30 -5.92 -26.41
C VAL A 38 2.30 -4.74 -27.37
N GLY A 39 2.11 -3.53 -26.83
CA GLY A 39 1.96 -2.28 -27.58
C GLY A 39 0.54 -2.01 -28.10
N LYS A 40 -0.40 -2.96 -27.95
CA LYS A 40 -1.80 -2.76 -28.33
C LYS A 40 -2.62 -2.24 -27.15
N THR A 41 -3.70 -1.55 -27.48
CA THR A 41 -4.74 -1.15 -26.53
C THR A 41 -5.88 -2.16 -26.59
N VAL A 42 -6.25 -2.70 -25.43
CA VAL A 42 -7.34 -3.68 -25.26
C VAL A 42 -8.35 -3.15 -24.25
N ASN A 43 -9.55 -3.73 -24.23
CA ASN A 43 -10.54 -3.42 -23.20
C ASN A 43 -10.13 -4.07 -21.87
N LEU A 44 -10.40 -3.41 -20.76
CA LEU A 44 -10.25 -3.95 -19.40
C LEU A 44 -11.56 -3.75 -18.64
N LYS A 45 -12.06 -4.82 -18.02
CA LYS A 45 -13.31 -4.80 -17.27
C LYS A 45 -13.29 -5.74 -16.05
N TRP A 46 -14.24 -5.51 -15.15
CA TRP A 46 -14.51 -6.41 -14.02
C TRP A 46 -15.15 -7.72 -14.47
N SER A 47 -14.91 -8.79 -13.71
CA SER A 47 -15.62 -10.06 -13.90
C SER A 47 -17.09 -9.97 -13.46
N ASP A 48 -17.94 -10.81 -14.04
CA ASP A 48 -19.37 -10.90 -13.68
C ASP A 48 -19.62 -11.75 -12.42
N LYS A 49 -18.58 -12.15 -11.69
CA LYS A 49 -18.72 -12.91 -10.43
C LYS A 49 -19.48 -12.07 -9.40
N LYS A 50 -20.43 -12.70 -8.69
CA LYS A 50 -21.30 -12.02 -7.71
C LYS A 50 -20.52 -11.15 -6.71
N GLU A 51 -19.50 -11.71 -6.06
CA GLU A 51 -18.68 -11.00 -5.06
C GLU A 51 -17.94 -9.77 -5.65
N VAL A 52 -17.51 -9.86 -6.92
CA VAL A 52 -16.84 -8.75 -7.63
C VAL A 52 -17.85 -7.67 -7.96
N GLN A 53 -19.04 -8.04 -8.41
CA GLN A 53 -20.10 -7.10 -8.74
C GLN A 53 -20.67 -6.41 -7.49
N GLU A 54 -20.79 -7.11 -6.36
CA GLU A 54 -21.15 -6.51 -5.08
C GLU A 54 -20.16 -5.43 -4.67
N TYR A 55 -18.86 -5.70 -4.78
CA TYR A 55 -17.82 -4.70 -4.58
C TYR A 55 -18.00 -3.51 -5.53
N VAL A 56 -18.01 -3.74 -6.84
CA VAL A 56 -18.09 -2.68 -7.87
C VAL A 56 -19.32 -1.81 -7.65
N GLN A 57 -20.48 -2.41 -7.40
CA GLN A 57 -21.74 -1.69 -7.17
C GLN A 57 -21.70 -0.86 -5.88
N SER A 58 -21.11 -1.38 -4.79
CA SER A 58 -21.07 -0.67 -3.51
C SER A 58 -20.30 0.65 -3.52
N VAL A 59 -19.44 0.85 -4.53
CA VAL A 59 -18.58 2.03 -4.66
C VAL A 59 -18.68 2.71 -6.03
N THR A 60 -19.66 2.33 -6.85
CA THR A 60 -19.98 3.04 -8.10
C THR A 60 -20.86 4.24 -7.77
N LEU A 61 -20.38 5.46 -8.04
CA LEU A 61 -21.10 6.70 -7.71
C LEU A 61 -21.07 7.71 -8.87
N ASP A 62 -22.05 8.62 -8.89
CA ASP A 62 -21.97 9.83 -9.70
C ASP A 62 -20.91 10.77 -9.10
N VAL A 63 -20.13 11.44 -9.95
CA VAL A 63 -19.09 12.36 -9.52
C VAL A 63 -19.45 13.78 -9.94
N ARG A 64 -19.58 14.67 -8.96
CA ARG A 64 -19.85 16.10 -9.18
C ARG A 64 -19.07 16.94 -8.19
N PHE A 65 -18.21 17.82 -8.72
CA PHE A 65 -17.34 18.64 -7.88
C PHE A 65 -18.12 19.67 -7.08
N THR A 66 -17.94 19.62 -5.76
CA THR A 66 -18.47 20.61 -4.81
C THR A 66 -17.63 21.90 -4.80
N GLN A 67 -18.06 22.92 -4.05
CA GLN A 67 -17.27 24.14 -3.87
C GLN A 67 -16.01 23.88 -3.05
N GLU A 68 -16.08 22.96 -2.09
CA GLU A 68 -14.94 22.51 -1.27
C GLU A 68 -13.88 21.86 -2.15
N THR A 69 -14.28 21.02 -3.11
CA THR A 69 -13.38 20.41 -4.09
C THR A 69 -12.66 21.47 -4.91
N LYS A 70 -13.40 22.46 -5.44
CA LYS A 70 -12.81 23.57 -6.21
C LYS A 70 -11.86 24.42 -5.36
N LYS A 71 -12.17 24.63 -4.08
CA LYS A 71 -11.27 25.33 -3.14
C LYS A 71 -10.00 24.52 -2.87
N SER A 72 -10.13 23.21 -2.72
CA SER A 72 -9.00 22.29 -2.54
C SER A 72 -8.06 22.32 -3.75
N GLN A 73 -8.60 22.25 -4.97
CA GLN A 73 -7.83 22.40 -6.22
C GLN A 73 -7.04 23.72 -6.25
N LYS A 74 -7.70 24.84 -5.91
CA LYS A 74 -7.04 26.17 -5.84
C LYS A 74 -5.92 26.23 -4.81
N SER A 75 -5.90 25.35 -3.81
CA SER A 75 -4.80 25.24 -2.84
C SER A 75 -3.66 24.31 -3.30
N GLY A 76 -3.71 23.85 -4.55
CA GLY A 76 -2.67 23.04 -5.19
C GLY A 76 -2.83 21.53 -4.99
N GLN A 77 -3.98 21.07 -4.51
CA GLN A 77 -4.29 19.64 -4.42
C GLN A 77 -4.68 19.10 -5.80
N LEU A 78 -4.24 17.89 -6.14
CA LEU A 78 -4.61 17.23 -7.39
C LEU A 78 -5.89 16.40 -7.20
N HIS A 79 -6.87 16.61 -8.08
CA HIS A 79 -8.19 15.99 -8.05
C HIS A 79 -8.51 15.29 -9.38
N PRO A 80 -9.46 14.33 -9.41
CA PRO A 80 -9.84 13.58 -10.62
C PRO A 80 -10.70 14.43 -11.57
N GLU A 81 -10.16 15.53 -12.08
CA GLU A 81 -10.88 16.53 -12.89
C GLU A 81 -11.60 15.92 -14.10
N ARG A 82 -11.00 14.90 -14.71
CA ARG A 82 -11.53 14.18 -15.87
C ARG A 82 -12.85 13.47 -15.58
N LEU A 83 -13.12 13.17 -14.31
CA LEU A 83 -14.33 12.48 -13.84
C LEU A 83 -15.44 13.44 -13.39
N ASN A 84 -15.20 14.76 -13.40
CA ASN A 84 -16.23 15.71 -12.97
C ASN A 84 -17.45 15.66 -13.90
N ASN A 85 -18.65 15.56 -13.30
CA ASN A 85 -19.93 15.36 -13.97
C ASN A 85 -20.05 14.04 -14.74
N TRP A 86 -19.26 13.03 -14.40
CA TRP A 86 -19.48 11.66 -14.86
C TRP A 86 -20.50 10.97 -13.95
N LYS A 87 -21.40 10.18 -14.55
CA LYS A 87 -22.36 9.35 -13.81
C LYS A 87 -21.81 7.93 -13.64
N LYS A 88 -22.17 7.24 -12.57
CA LYS A 88 -21.84 5.83 -12.33
C LYS A 88 -20.36 5.51 -12.56
N VAL A 89 -19.47 6.36 -12.03
CA VAL A 89 -18.02 6.13 -12.07
C VAL A 89 -17.72 4.92 -11.21
N ASP A 90 -17.18 3.88 -11.81
CA ASP A 90 -16.81 2.66 -11.10
C ASP A 90 -15.37 2.72 -10.54
N PRO A 91 -14.93 1.72 -9.75
CA PRO A 91 -13.59 1.73 -9.15
C PRO A 91 -12.44 1.73 -10.17
N LEU A 92 -12.64 1.17 -11.35
CA LEU A 92 -11.60 1.08 -12.39
C LEU A 92 -11.48 2.40 -13.15
N GLU A 93 -12.62 3.03 -13.48
CA GLU A 93 -12.68 4.40 -14.01
C GLU A 93 -12.11 5.41 -13.02
N SER A 94 -12.42 5.27 -11.72
CA SER A 94 -11.86 6.15 -10.69
C SER A 94 -10.33 6.07 -10.60
N LEU A 95 -9.75 4.90 -10.85
CA LEU A 95 -8.30 4.72 -10.86
C LEU A 95 -7.66 5.29 -12.12
N ALA A 96 -8.26 5.04 -13.30
CA ALA A 96 -7.76 5.56 -14.57
C ALA A 96 -7.87 7.10 -14.67
N GLY A 97 -8.96 7.66 -14.15
CA GLY A 97 -9.25 9.10 -14.14
C GLY A 97 -8.70 9.86 -12.93
N ALA A 98 -7.94 9.21 -12.04
CA ALA A 98 -7.46 9.80 -10.79
C ALA A 98 -6.51 11.00 -11.00
N ARG A 99 -5.87 11.10 -12.16
CA ARG A 99 -4.95 12.18 -12.54
C ARG A 99 -5.39 12.86 -13.82
N GLY A 100 -4.85 14.05 -14.06
CA GLY A 100 -5.15 14.85 -15.25
C GLY A 100 -4.71 14.25 -16.58
N GLN A 101 -3.91 13.17 -16.59
CA GLN A 101 -3.40 12.50 -17.79
C GLN A 101 -3.45 10.97 -17.61
N ASP A 102 -3.44 10.23 -18.72
CA ASP A 102 -3.30 8.76 -18.73
C ASP A 102 -1.84 8.36 -18.45
N ASP A 103 -1.42 8.49 -17.19
CA ASP A 103 -0.07 8.16 -16.72
C ASP A 103 -0.04 7.08 -15.63
N VAL A 104 -1.18 6.46 -15.34
CA VAL A 104 -1.32 5.42 -14.32
C VAL A 104 -0.92 4.07 -14.90
N ILE A 105 0.26 3.58 -14.52
CA ILE A 105 0.74 2.25 -14.87
C ILE A 105 0.37 1.27 -13.76
N VAL A 106 -0.21 0.14 -14.13
CA VAL A 106 -0.67 -0.89 -13.20
C VAL A 106 -0.23 -2.28 -13.61
N MET A 107 -0.14 -3.14 -12.61
CA MET A 107 -0.02 -4.58 -12.73
C MET A 107 -1.38 -5.23 -12.48
N LEU A 108 -1.79 -6.12 -13.38
CA LEU A 108 -3.02 -6.91 -13.24
C LEU A 108 -2.70 -8.26 -12.59
N LYS A 109 -3.51 -8.68 -11.60
CA LYS A 109 -3.36 -9.97 -10.93
C LYS A 109 -4.20 -11.02 -11.65
N ASN A 110 -3.54 -11.88 -12.43
CA ASN A 110 -4.15 -13.01 -13.16
C ASN A 110 -5.38 -12.62 -14.00
N PRO A 111 -5.26 -11.67 -14.94
CA PRO A 111 -6.39 -11.33 -15.80
C PRO A 111 -6.76 -12.51 -16.71
N ALA A 112 -8.06 -12.74 -16.91
CA ALA A 112 -8.53 -13.63 -17.95
C ALA A 112 -8.56 -12.89 -19.29
N VAL A 113 -8.03 -13.52 -20.35
CA VAL A 113 -8.07 -12.97 -21.71
C VAL A 113 -9.27 -13.54 -22.44
N VAL A 114 -10.16 -12.66 -22.90
CA VAL A 114 -11.39 -13.04 -23.62
C VAL A 114 -11.38 -12.34 -24.97
N SER A 115 -11.43 -13.12 -26.06
CA SER A 115 -11.75 -12.59 -27.38
C SER A 115 -13.26 -12.65 -27.57
N ARG A 116 -13.89 -11.54 -27.94
CA ARG A 116 -15.20 -11.62 -28.62
C ARG A 116 -14.97 -12.07 -30.07
N ASP A 117 -15.98 -12.70 -30.68
CA ASP A 117 -15.95 -13.41 -31.97
C ASP A 117 -15.17 -12.71 -33.11
N SER A 118 -14.80 -13.51 -34.11
CA SER A 118 -14.11 -13.22 -35.40
C SER A 118 -14.05 -11.74 -35.87
N GLY A 119 -13.34 -10.88 -35.13
CA GLY A 119 -13.32 -9.43 -35.37
C GLY A 119 -12.76 -8.58 -34.21
N GLU A 120 -11.54 -8.91 -33.76
CA GLU A 120 -10.53 -8.02 -33.15
C GLU A 120 -10.67 -7.36 -31.76
N LYS A 121 -11.82 -7.27 -31.08
CA LYS A 121 -11.83 -6.62 -29.73
C LYS A 121 -11.48 -7.60 -28.59
N VAL A 122 -10.19 -7.69 -28.26
CA VAL A 122 -9.68 -8.41 -27.08
C VAL A 122 -10.05 -7.66 -25.79
N SER A 123 -10.54 -8.40 -24.79
CA SER A 123 -10.86 -7.89 -23.45
C SER A 123 -10.08 -8.65 -22.38
N LEU A 124 -9.56 -7.92 -21.41
CA LEU A 124 -9.01 -8.43 -20.16
C LEU A 124 -10.07 -8.34 -19.07
N VAL A 125 -10.26 -9.42 -18.32
CA VAL A 125 -11.24 -9.51 -17.23
C VAL A 125 -10.51 -9.72 -15.92
N ILE A 126 -10.82 -8.89 -14.92
CA ILE A 126 -10.17 -8.91 -13.60
C ILE A 126 -11.16 -9.10 -12.45
N ASP A 127 -10.69 -9.79 -11.41
CA ASP A 127 -11.45 -10.01 -10.18
C ASP A 127 -11.03 -9.05 -9.04
N ARG A 128 -9.91 -8.35 -9.21
CA ARG A 128 -9.25 -7.57 -8.15
C ARG A 128 -8.73 -6.24 -8.69
N GLU A 129 -8.69 -5.24 -7.81
CA GLU A 129 -8.09 -3.94 -8.09
C GLU A 129 -6.68 -4.09 -8.71
N PRO A 130 -6.40 -3.35 -9.81
CA PRO A 130 -5.05 -3.23 -10.33
C PRO A 130 -4.10 -2.64 -9.29
N VAL A 131 -2.84 -3.08 -9.32
CA VAL A 131 -1.80 -2.56 -8.41
C VAL A 131 -0.94 -1.55 -9.17
N GLN A 132 -0.87 -0.32 -8.69
CA GLN A 132 -0.02 0.73 -9.27
C GLN A 132 1.45 0.34 -9.21
N VAL A 133 2.15 0.50 -10.34
CA VAL A 133 3.59 0.25 -10.51
C VAL A 133 4.25 1.40 -11.27
N THR A 134 5.57 1.56 -11.16
CA THR A 134 6.32 2.71 -11.69
C THR A 134 6.97 2.42 -13.05
N ALA A 135 7.35 1.17 -13.32
CA ALA A 135 8.11 0.83 -14.51
C ALA A 135 7.88 -0.60 -15.04
N ARG A 136 8.34 -0.83 -16.28
CA ARG A 136 8.25 -2.10 -17.02
C ARG A 136 9.42 -3.05 -16.81
N PHE A 137 10.62 -2.53 -16.51
CA PHE A 137 11.83 -3.33 -16.35
C PHE A 137 12.49 -3.04 -15.01
N TYR A 138 13.26 -4.00 -14.52
CA TYR A 138 14.07 -3.82 -13.32
C TYR A 138 15.33 -4.67 -13.34
N GLY A 139 16.39 -4.13 -12.75
CA GLY A 139 17.71 -4.76 -12.57
C GLY A 139 18.18 -4.65 -11.12
N LEU A 140 19.25 -5.35 -10.77
CA LEU A 140 19.90 -5.27 -9.47
C LEU A 140 21.36 -4.85 -9.67
N VAL A 141 21.73 -3.69 -9.13
CA VAL A 141 23.03 -3.05 -9.40
C VAL A 141 23.70 -2.47 -8.16
N THR A 142 25.00 -2.24 -8.22
CA THR A 142 25.70 -1.26 -7.37
C THR A 142 26.07 -0.04 -8.19
N ILE A 143 26.01 1.14 -7.58
CA ILE A 143 26.38 2.39 -8.25
C ILE A 143 27.85 2.67 -7.97
N ILE A 144 28.69 2.68 -9.01
CA ILE A 144 30.14 2.85 -8.86
C ILE A 144 30.48 4.33 -8.69
N LYS A 145 30.10 5.13 -9.69
CA LYS A 145 30.40 6.56 -9.73
C LYS A 145 29.54 7.29 -10.75
N ARG A 146 29.38 8.59 -10.53
CA ARG A 146 28.87 9.51 -11.55
C ARG A 146 29.90 9.65 -12.68
N LYS A 147 29.44 9.68 -13.93
CA LYS A 147 30.33 9.78 -15.11
C LYS A 147 30.99 11.16 -15.25
N LYS A 148 30.25 12.22 -14.94
CA LYS A 148 30.72 13.61 -14.96
C LYS A 148 30.06 14.39 -13.83
N LYS A 149 30.71 15.45 -13.36
CA LYS A 149 30.09 16.38 -12.40
C LYS A 149 28.76 16.89 -12.99
N ASP A 150 27.73 16.98 -12.15
CA ASP A 150 26.38 17.47 -12.50
C ASP A 150 25.64 16.67 -13.60
N SER A 151 26.15 15.51 -14.02
CA SER A 151 25.47 14.61 -14.96
C SER A 151 24.57 13.62 -14.24
N ASP A 152 23.41 13.32 -14.81
CA ASP A 152 22.53 12.23 -14.39
C ASP A 152 23.02 10.82 -14.77
N ARG A 153 24.17 10.69 -15.43
CA ARG A 153 24.73 9.42 -15.89
C ARG A 153 25.64 8.79 -14.84
N PHE A 154 25.39 7.53 -14.52
CA PHE A 154 26.15 6.75 -13.55
C PHE A 154 26.69 5.48 -14.19
N LEU A 155 27.91 5.11 -13.82
CA LEU A 155 28.46 3.80 -14.08
C LEU A 155 27.99 2.85 -12.97
N VAL A 156 27.43 1.71 -13.35
CA VAL A 156 26.94 0.68 -12.41
C VAL A 156 27.51 -0.68 -12.75
N ARG A 157 27.49 -1.61 -11.80
CA ARG A 157 27.73 -3.03 -12.04
C ARG A 157 26.50 -3.83 -11.67
N HIS A 158 26.14 -4.78 -12.51
CA HIS A 158 25.02 -5.68 -12.26
C HIS A 158 25.42 -6.80 -11.31
N TYR A 159 24.43 -7.33 -10.61
CA TYR A 159 24.59 -8.53 -9.81
C TYR A 159 24.77 -9.74 -10.72
N ASN A 160 25.89 -10.42 -10.57
CA ASN A 160 26.22 -11.65 -11.28
C ASN A 160 25.70 -12.86 -10.49
N LYS A 161 24.85 -13.66 -11.13
CA LYS A 161 24.24 -14.85 -10.51
C LYS A 161 25.26 -15.94 -10.16
N SER A 162 26.31 -16.05 -10.96
CA SER A 162 27.32 -17.10 -10.83
C SER A 162 28.29 -16.81 -9.67
N SER A 163 28.85 -15.61 -9.63
CA SER A 163 29.78 -15.19 -8.56
C SER A 163 29.07 -14.74 -7.27
N LYS A 164 27.78 -14.39 -7.37
CA LYS A 164 26.97 -13.78 -6.30
C LYS A 164 27.50 -12.42 -5.85
N GLN A 165 28.21 -11.71 -6.72
CA GLN A 165 28.81 -10.40 -6.48
C GLN A 165 28.35 -9.37 -7.52
N PHE A 166 28.68 -8.11 -7.32
CA PHE A 166 28.48 -7.04 -8.30
C PHE A 166 29.72 -6.86 -9.18
N ASP A 167 29.99 -7.86 -10.01
CA ASP A 167 31.19 -7.95 -10.85
C ASP A 167 30.89 -8.21 -12.34
N ASP A 168 29.62 -8.10 -12.73
CA ASP A 168 29.23 -8.18 -14.15
C ASP A 168 29.70 -6.93 -14.93
N ILE A 169 29.52 -6.94 -16.25
CA ILE A 169 29.96 -5.89 -17.17
C ILE A 169 29.40 -4.52 -16.71
N PRO A 170 30.25 -3.50 -16.53
CA PRO A 170 29.79 -2.18 -16.16
C PRO A 170 28.89 -1.57 -17.24
N GLU A 171 27.74 -1.04 -16.84
CA GLU A 171 26.79 -0.35 -17.72
C GLU A 171 26.68 1.13 -17.33
N THR A 172 26.40 1.98 -18.31
CA THR A 172 26.00 3.37 -18.02
C THR A 172 24.48 3.47 -18.00
N ILE A 173 23.93 3.95 -16.88
CA ILE A 173 22.50 4.23 -16.71
C ILE A 173 22.29 5.72 -16.41
N ARG A 174 21.03 6.18 -16.50
CA ARG A 174 20.61 7.50 -16.02
C ARG A 174 19.80 7.39 -14.74
N ILE A 175 20.22 8.12 -13.71
CA ILE A 175 19.42 8.38 -12.51
C ILE A 175 19.10 9.88 -12.54
N PRO A 176 17.93 10.27 -13.07
CA PRO A 176 17.62 11.68 -13.27
C PRO A 176 17.51 12.43 -11.94
N GLN A 177 17.93 13.71 -11.95
CA GLN A 177 17.52 14.63 -10.90
C GLN A 177 16.11 15.11 -11.24
N VAL A 178 15.17 14.90 -10.32
CA VAL A 178 13.77 15.29 -10.51
C VAL A 178 13.55 16.76 -10.14
N PRO A 179 12.55 17.42 -10.72
CA PRO A 179 12.15 18.76 -10.32
C PRO A 179 11.80 18.82 -8.83
N ALA A 180 12.04 19.99 -8.23
CA ALA A 180 11.58 20.27 -6.88
C ALA A 180 10.04 20.41 -6.84
N ASP A 181 9.43 20.04 -5.72
CA ASP A 181 8.05 20.37 -5.43
C ASP A 181 7.87 21.88 -5.14
N ARG A 182 6.64 22.29 -4.82
CA ARG A 182 6.29 23.69 -4.51
C ARG A 182 7.07 24.28 -3.32
N ASP A 183 7.61 23.43 -2.45
CA ASP A 183 8.37 23.79 -1.26
C ASP A 183 9.89 23.76 -1.54
N GLY A 184 10.27 23.59 -2.82
CA GLY A 184 11.67 23.58 -3.25
C GLY A 184 12.40 22.28 -2.90
N ILE A 185 11.69 21.19 -2.60
CA ILE A 185 12.26 19.89 -2.23
C ILE A 185 12.04 18.88 -3.37
N PRO A 186 13.10 18.34 -4.00
CA PRO A 186 12.92 17.24 -4.93
C PRO A 186 12.53 15.95 -4.19
N ARG A 187 11.56 15.20 -4.72
CA ARG A 187 11.08 13.95 -4.10
C ARG A 187 12.17 12.88 -3.99
N SER A 188 13.16 12.94 -4.86
CA SER A 188 14.41 12.20 -4.76
C SER A 188 15.58 13.03 -5.26
N THR A 189 16.77 12.80 -4.71
CA THR A 189 18.01 13.38 -5.24
C THR A 189 18.99 12.28 -5.61
N ASN A 190 19.74 12.50 -6.69
CA ASN A 190 20.83 11.62 -7.11
C ASN A 190 22.19 12.04 -6.50
N ILE A 191 22.24 13.14 -5.72
CA ILE A 191 23.46 13.67 -5.14
C ILE A 191 24.07 12.63 -4.19
N LYS A 192 25.34 12.27 -4.39
CA LYS A 192 26.09 11.31 -3.55
C LYS A 192 25.44 9.93 -3.39
N ILE A 193 24.55 9.50 -4.28
CA ILE A 193 23.88 8.20 -4.18
C ILE A 193 24.87 7.02 -4.19
N GLU A 194 26.00 7.14 -4.90
CA GLU A 194 27.11 6.18 -4.91
C GLU A 194 27.78 6.02 -3.54
N SER A 195 27.69 7.06 -2.69
CA SER A 195 28.22 7.07 -1.32
C SER A 195 27.16 6.66 -0.27
N SER A 196 25.96 6.27 -0.69
CA SER A 196 24.92 5.84 0.23
C SER A 196 25.37 4.62 1.05
N PRO A 197 25.13 4.56 2.37
CA PRO A 197 25.48 3.42 3.20
C PRO A 197 24.88 2.08 2.74
N LEU A 198 23.77 2.14 1.98
CA LEU A 198 23.09 0.95 1.47
C LEU A 198 23.61 0.47 0.11
N ASN A 199 24.47 1.26 -0.56
CA ASN A 199 24.92 0.97 -1.91
C ASN A 199 25.70 -0.34 -2.02
N SER A 200 26.49 -0.70 -1.01
CA SER A 200 27.29 -1.95 -1.01
C SER A 200 26.45 -3.22 -1.09
N GLN A 201 25.18 -3.18 -0.64
CA GLN A 201 24.25 -4.31 -0.72
C GLN A 201 23.45 -4.33 -2.03
N GLY A 202 23.56 -3.28 -2.82
CA GLY A 202 22.91 -3.08 -4.09
C GLY A 202 21.53 -2.42 -4.02
N TRP A 203 21.11 -1.93 -5.18
CA TRP A 203 19.84 -1.31 -5.45
C TRP A 203 19.11 -2.09 -6.53
N TYR A 204 17.84 -2.41 -6.30
CA TYR A 204 16.96 -2.68 -7.42
C TYR A 204 16.65 -1.34 -8.09
N ILE A 205 16.89 -1.26 -9.39
CA ILE A 205 16.54 -0.11 -10.22
C ILE A 205 15.38 -0.51 -11.12
N TYR A 206 14.36 0.34 -11.20
CA TYR A 206 13.17 0.14 -12.03
C TYR A 206 13.15 1.23 -13.09
N GLY A 207 12.82 0.89 -14.33
CA GLY A 207 12.88 1.84 -15.42
C GLY A 207 12.64 1.23 -16.80
N ALA A 208 13.10 1.94 -17.82
CA ALA A 208 13.12 1.50 -19.21
C ALA A 208 14.27 2.17 -19.97
N LYS A 209 14.62 1.63 -21.14
CA LYS A 209 15.57 2.31 -22.04
C LYS A 209 14.92 3.56 -22.63
N GLY A 210 15.65 4.67 -22.60
CA GLY A 210 15.29 5.90 -23.31
C GLY A 210 15.51 5.76 -24.82
N ALA A 211 15.17 6.81 -25.57
CA ALA A 211 15.31 6.84 -27.04
C ALA A 211 16.75 6.63 -27.52
N ASP A 212 17.74 6.97 -26.68
CA ASP A 212 19.17 6.76 -26.95
C ASP A 212 19.71 5.41 -26.44
N GLY A 213 18.82 4.49 -26.05
CA GLY A 213 19.15 3.15 -25.61
C GLY A 213 19.69 3.04 -24.17
N ILE A 214 19.92 4.16 -23.47
CA ILE A 214 20.38 4.17 -22.07
C ILE A 214 19.23 3.86 -21.13
N PHE A 215 19.43 2.96 -20.17
CA PHE A 215 18.43 2.68 -19.14
C PHE A 215 18.22 3.90 -18.24
N VAL A 216 16.98 4.39 -18.20
CA VAL A 216 16.56 5.52 -17.36
C VAL A 216 15.83 4.97 -16.14
N VAL A 217 16.39 5.24 -14.97
CA VAL A 217 15.82 4.84 -13.68
C VAL A 217 14.64 5.74 -13.34
N GLN A 218 13.52 5.12 -13.00
CA GLN A 218 12.28 5.73 -12.54
C GLN A 218 12.03 5.48 -11.05
N ALA A 219 12.56 4.37 -10.50
CA ALA A 219 12.54 4.11 -9.07
C ALA A 219 13.75 3.31 -8.59
N ILE A 220 14.06 3.45 -7.30
CA ILE A 220 15.12 2.71 -6.62
C ILE A 220 14.60 1.99 -5.38
N GLU A 221 15.18 0.85 -5.05
CA GLU A 221 14.85 0.09 -3.85
C GLU A 221 16.12 -0.52 -3.26
N PRO A 222 16.48 -0.20 -2.00
CA PRO A 222 17.69 -0.74 -1.40
C PRO A 222 17.48 -2.21 -1.08
N ARG A 223 18.32 -3.08 -1.64
CA ARG A 223 18.18 -4.53 -1.46
C ARG A 223 18.22 -4.94 0.00
N ALA A 224 19.01 -4.25 0.83
CA ALA A 224 19.25 -4.62 2.22
C ALA A 224 17.96 -4.72 3.06
N ILE A 225 17.00 -3.80 2.87
CA ILE A 225 15.91 -3.61 3.84
C ILE A 225 14.74 -4.58 3.68
N LEU A 226 14.64 -5.24 2.50
CA LEU A 226 13.55 -6.16 2.19
C LEU A 226 13.97 -7.63 2.32
N ARG A 227 15.24 -7.92 2.61
CA ARG A 227 15.71 -9.30 2.84
C ARG A 227 15.18 -9.83 4.15
N LEU A 228 14.98 -11.15 4.22
CA LEU A 228 14.69 -11.85 5.47
C LEU A 228 15.95 -12.06 6.32
N LYS A 229 16.71 -10.98 6.55
CA LYS A 229 17.90 -10.93 7.41
C LYS A 229 17.82 -9.64 8.23
N PRO A 230 17.21 -9.66 9.43
CA PRO A 230 17.02 -8.46 10.20
C PRO A 230 18.35 -8.04 10.84
N ASP A 231 18.58 -6.73 10.98
CA ASP A 231 19.76 -6.21 11.68
C ASP A 231 19.75 -6.57 13.18
N GLU A 232 18.54 -6.76 13.74
CA GLU A 232 18.33 -7.02 15.15
C GLU A 232 17.14 -7.96 15.38
N VAL A 233 17.26 -8.87 16.34
CA VAL A 233 16.14 -9.73 16.80
C VAL A 233 15.93 -9.51 18.29
N ARG A 234 14.70 -9.20 18.68
CA ARG A 234 14.25 -9.02 20.07
C ARG A 234 13.20 -10.09 20.39
N LEU A 235 13.48 -10.88 21.42
CA LEU A 235 12.59 -11.95 21.87
C LEU A 235 11.83 -11.53 23.11
N GLY A 236 10.60 -12.03 23.23
CA GLY A 236 9.74 -11.83 24.39
C GLY A 236 8.90 -10.55 24.31
N LEU A 237 7.68 -10.66 24.83
CA LEU A 237 6.68 -9.60 24.80
C LEU A 237 7.13 -8.27 25.44
N PRO A 238 7.84 -8.24 26.60
CA PRO A 238 8.30 -6.98 27.19
C PRO A 238 9.29 -6.23 26.30
N ALA A 239 10.24 -6.93 25.69
CA ALA A 239 11.26 -6.34 24.83
C ALA A 239 10.63 -5.74 23.56
N GLY A 240 9.68 -6.47 22.95
CA GLY A 240 8.96 -5.97 21.76
C GLY A 240 8.11 -4.74 22.06
N LYS A 241 7.33 -4.74 23.16
CA LYS A 241 6.55 -3.57 23.59
C LYS A 241 7.44 -2.34 23.85
N TYR A 242 8.57 -2.54 24.51
CA TYR A 242 9.51 -1.46 24.77
C TYR A 242 10.08 -0.89 23.47
N TYR A 243 10.43 -1.75 22.50
CA TYR A 243 10.92 -1.33 21.20
C TYR A 243 9.90 -0.47 20.44
N ILE A 244 8.65 -0.95 20.34
CA ILE A 244 7.57 -0.23 19.64
C ILE A 244 7.42 1.18 20.19
N LYS A 245 7.26 1.32 21.51
CA LYS A 245 6.96 2.60 22.16
C LYS A 245 8.12 3.59 22.17
N HIS A 246 9.37 3.10 22.28
CA HIS A 246 10.51 3.95 22.63
C HIS A 246 11.67 3.94 21.63
N LYS A 247 11.72 2.98 20.71
CA LYS A 247 12.90 2.79 19.84
C LYS A 247 12.63 3.01 18.36
N ILE A 248 11.43 2.71 17.84
CA ILE A 248 11.10 2.87 16.40
C ILE A 248 11.50 4.26 15.88
N TRP A 249 11.03 5.30 16.57
CA TRP A 249 11.20 6.70 16.16
C TRP A 249 12.31 7.43 16.93
N LYS A 250 13.24 6.69 17.57
CA LYS A 250 14.34 7.31 18.32
C LYS A 250 15.43 7.78 17.35
N ASN A 251 16.05 8.93 17.63
CA ASN A 251 17.24 9.45 16.93
C ASN A 251 17.11 9.64 15.40
N VAL A 252 15.88 9.74 14.87
CA VAL A 252 15.57 9.81 13.43
C VAL A 252 16.48 10.80 12.67
N ALA A 253 16.66 12.03 13.17
CA ALA A 253 17.52 13.04 12.54
C ALA A 253 19.01 12.63 12.46
N ARG A 254 19.54 11.93 13.47
CA ARG A 254 20.95 11.48 13.51
C ARG A 254 21.20 10.29 12.58
N GLU A 255 20.15 9.59 12.18
CA GLU A 255 20.22 8.37 11.36
C GLU A 255 19.81 8.65 9.91
N LYS A 256 19.87 9.90 9.47
CA LYS A 256 19.60 10.28 8.08
C LYS A 256 20.50 9.51 7.11
N GLY A 257 19.95 9.09 5.98
CA GLY A 257 20.62 8.32 4.95
C GLY A 257 20.72 6.82 5.27
N THR A 258 20.27 6.38 6.45
CA THR A 258 20.33 4.98 6.86
C THR A 258 18.95 4.32 6.92
N ALA A 259 18.97 2.99 7.02
CA ALA A 259 17.81 2.19 7.33
C ALA A 259 18.15 1.15 8.42
N LYS A 260 17.12 0.62 9.07
CA LYS A 260 17.25 -0.44 10.07
C LYS A 260 16.07 -1.40 9.99
N THR A 261 16.36 -2.69 10.13
CA THR A 261 15.39 -3.78 10.18
C THR A 261 15.44 -4.49 11.53
N VAL A 262 14.29 -4.71 12.17
CA VAL A 262 14.22 -5.36 13.48
C VAL A 262 13.08 -6.36 13.51
N LEU A 263 13.36 -7.60 13.92
CA LEU A 263 12.37 -8.63 14.17
C LEU A 263 12.02 -8.70 15.66
N LEU A 264 10.75 -8.53 15.99
CA LEU A 264 10.20 -8.74 17.31
C LEU A 264 9.40 -10.05 17.30
N ASP A 265 9.75 -10.99 18.18
CA ASP A 265 8.98 -12.23 18.33
C ASP A 265 8.62 -12.47 19.81
N PRO A 266 7.33 -12.50 20.16
CA PRO A 266 6.90 -12.58 21.55
C PRO A 266 6.95 -14.00 22.11
N VAL A 267 7.07 -15.03 21.26
CA VAL A 267 6.90 -16.45 21.63
C VAL A 267 8.18 -17.27 21.42
N ALA A 268 8.96 -16.95 20.39
CA ALA A 268 10.19 -17.68 20.06
C ALA A 268 11.21 -17.61 21.19
N GLN A 269 11.88 -18.73 21.44
CA GLN A 269 12.91 -18.84 22.49
C GLN A 269 14.31 -18.56 21.93
N LYS A 270 14.50 -18.73 20.61
CA LYS A 270 15.79 -18.49 19.93
C LYS A 270 15.63 -17.54 18.75
N LYS A 271 16.70 -16.78 18.45
CA LYS A 271 16.70 -15.83 17.32
C LYS A 271 16.56 -16.54 15.97
N THR A 272 17.22 -17.69 15.81
CA THR A 272 17.14 -18.51 14.60
C THR A 272 15.73 -19.05 14.36
N GLU A 273 15.03 -19.45 15.43
CA GLU A 273 13.63 -19.86 15.38
C GLU A 273 12.73 -18.71 14.93
N ALA A 274 12.87 -17.52 15.52
CA ALA A 274 12.08 -16.34 15.16
C ALA A 274 12.22 -15.99 13.67
N VAL A 275 13.44 -15.99 13.13
CA VAL A 275 13.68 -15.74 11.69
C VAL A 275 13.14 -16.90 10.84
N GLY A 276 13.35 -18.15 11.28
CA GLY A 276 12.91 -19.35 10.57
C GLY A 276 11.39 -19.52 10.43
N LYS A 277 10.59 -18.78 11.21
CA LYS A 277 9.13 -18.71 11.04
C LYS A 277 8.69 -18.09 9.73
N TRP A 278 9.55 -17.31 9.06
CA TRP A 278 9.25 -16.62 7.81
C TRP A 278 9.75 -17.44 6.61
N ARG A 279 8.82 -17.97 5.83
CA ARG A 279 9.02 -18.92 4.74
C ARG A 279 8.38 -18.40 3.45
N GLU A 280 8.88 -18.88 2.33
CA GLU A 280 8.32 -18.56 1.01
C GLU A 280 6.81 -18.83 0.97
N GLY A 281 6.04 -17.90 0.40
CA GLY A 281 4.59 -17.98 0.33
C GLY A 281 3.85 -17.40 1.53
N ASP A 282 4.53 -17.16 2.66
CA ASP A 282 3.92 -16.52 3.82
C ASP A 282 3.34 -15.15 3.46
N ARG A 283 2.16 -14.86 4.01
CA ARG A 283 1.47 -13.56 3.89
C ARG A 283 1.52 -12.85 5.24
N ALA A 284 1.54 -11.52 5.20
CA ALA A 284 1.55 -10.67 6.38
C ALA A 284 0.79 -9.37 6.13
N ILE A 285 0.28 -8.77 7.20
CA ILE A 285 -0.27 -7.40 7.16
C ILE A 285 0.90 -6.43 7.31
N VAL A 286 0.87 -5.30 6.61
CA VAL A 286 1.79 -4.20 6.83
C VAL A 286 1.04 -3.06 7.49
N ILE A 287 1.63 -2.49 8.54
CA ILE A 287 1.23 -1.21 9.12
C ILE A 287 2.25 -0.20 8.66
N HIS A 288 1.83 0.76 7.85
CA HIS A 288 2.69 1.79 7.30
C HIS A 288 2.49 3.10 8.05
N THR A 289 3.59 3.78 8.38
CA THR A 289 3.55 5.15 8.90
C THR A 289 4.78 5.92 8.45
N PHE A 290 4.60 7.20 8.12
CA PHE A 290 5.73 8.10 7.88
C PHE A 290 5.71 9.33 8.79
N GLY A 291 6.90 9.93 8.95
CA GLY A 291 7.10 11.19 9.65
C GLY A 291 7.26 12.39 8.71
N GLY A 292 7.85 13.44 9.25
CA GLY A 292 7.91 14.74 8.60
C GLY A 292 9.24 15.08 7.93
N ILE A 293 9.23 16.19 7.21
CA ILE A 293 10.40 16.82 6.60
C ILE A 293 10.80 18.04 7.45
N GLY A 294 11.99 18.00 8.04
CA GLY A 294 12.61 19.09 8.80
C GLY A 294 13.81 19.67 8.07
N GLY A 295 14.69 20.37 8.79
CA GLY A 295 15.88 21.02 8.23
C GLY A 295 15.63 22.47 7.83
N LYS A 296 16.43 23.00 6.90
CA LYS A 296 16.25 24.38 6.39
C LYS A 296 14.99 24.53 5.55
N LYS A 297 14.58 23.45 4.87
CA LYS A 297 13.33 23.35 4.10
C LYS A 297 12.27 22.56 4.86
N ALA A 298 12.16 22.80 6.18
CA ALA A 298 11.18 22.09 7.01
C ALA A 298 9.75 22.39 6.54
N GLU A 299 8.90 21.37 6.56
CA GLU A 299 7.46 21.55 6.41
C GLU A 299 6.90 22.23 7.68
N PRO A 300 5.80 22.99 7.57
CA PRO A 300 5.15 23.56 8.74
C PRO A 300 4.74 22.48 9.74
N THR A 301 5.06 22.68 11.02
CA THR A 301 4.62 21.82 12.13
C THR A 301 3.68 22.60 13.06
N PRO A 302 2.38 22.71 12.72
CA PRO A 302 1.41 23.39 13.56
C PRO A 302 1.44 22.84 14.99
N LEU A 303 1.50 23.72 15.99
CA LEU A 303 1.61 23.35 17.41
C LEU A 303 2.81 22.43 17.74
N GLY A 304 3.85 22.43 16.89
CA GLY A 304 5.01 21.55 17.02
C GLY A 304 4.70 20.07 16.75
N MET A 305 3.55 19.76 16.12
CA MET A 305 3.15 18.39 15.83
C MET A 305 3.51 17.99 14.39
N VAL A 306 4.03 16.78 14.25
CA VAL A 306 4.26 16.10 12.98
C VAL A 306 3.19 15.03 12.85
N THR A 307 2.18 15.28 12.03
CA THR A 307 1.05 14.36 11.84
C THR A 307 1.53 13.06 11.19
N GLY A 308 2.14 13.15 10.01
CA GLY A 308 2.51 11.98 9.21
C GLY A 308 1.32 11.38 8.47
N HIS A 309 1.42 10.10 8.12
CA HIS A 309 0.37 9.32 7.46
C HIS A 309 0.32 7.91 8.03
N PHE A 310 -0.85 7.26 7.91
CA PHE A 310 -1.06 5.87 8.31
C PHE A 310 -1.85 5.14 7.22
N SER A 311 -1.41 3.94 6.88
CA SER A 311 -2.18 3.04 6.02
C SER A 311 -1.84 1.60 6.34
N TYR A 312 -2.62 0.68 5.76
CA TYR A 312 -2.29 -0.74 5.76
C TYR A 312 -1.60 -1.15 4.46
N GLY A 313 -1.08 -2.37 4.46
CA GLY A 313 -0.42 -3.04 3.34
C GLY A 313 -0.56 -4.55 3.47
N ILE A 314 -0.17 -5.27 2.44
CA ILE A 314 0.02 -6.72 2.44
C ILE A 314 1.46 -7.00 2.01
N ALA A 315 2.15 -7.84 2.76
CA ALA A 315 3.45 -8.37 2.39
C ALA A 315 3.34 -9.85 2.06
N ARG A 316 4.17 -10.29 1.12
CA ARG A 316 4.41 -11.70 0.84
C ARG A 316 5.89 -11.99 0.90
N VAL A 317 6.26 -13.14 1.46
CA VAL A 317 7.63 -13.65 1.36
C VAL A 317 7.78 -14.32 0.02
N VAL A 318 8.67 -13.78 -0.82
CA VAL A 318 8.93 -14.28 -2.16
C VAL A 318 10.41 -14.56 -2.35
N ARG A 319 10.73 -15.41 -3.32
CA ARG A 319 12.11 -15.64 -3.74
C ARG A 319 12.53 -14.63 -4.79
N ASP A 320 13.64 -13.96 -4.53
CA ASP A 320 14.21 -12.99 -5.47
C ASP A 320 14.82 -13.68 -6.69
N ARG A 321 14.44 -13.23 -7.89
CA ARG A 321 14.87 -13.85 -9.15
C ARG A 321 16.35 -13.64 -9.49
N PHE A 322 17.01 -12.65 -8.89
CA PHE A 322 18.40 -12.33 -9.17
C PHE A 322 19.31 -13.10 -8.21
N THR A 323 18.98 -13.10 -6.93
CA THR A 323 19.83 -13.60 -5.84
C THR A 323 19.40 -14.95 -5.28
N ASN A 324 18.20 -15.42 -5.61
CA ASN A 324 17.54 -16.61 -5.06
C ASN A 324 17.28 -16.54 -3.54
N GLU A 325 17.48 -15.37 -2.91
CA GLU A 325 17.22 -15.14 -1.50
C GLU A 325 15.74 -14.84 -1.24
N LEU A 326 15.26 -15.13 -0.03
CA LEU A 326 13.93 -14.70 0.38
C LEU A 326 13.92 -13.22 0.74
N ARG A 327 12.86 -12.54 0.30
CA ARG A 327 12.58 -11.14 0.58
C ARG A 327 11.09 -10.86 0.72
N PHE A 328 10.75 -9.71 1.29
CA PHE A 328 9.40 -9.18 1.23
C PHE A 328 9.10 -8.56 -0.14
N ASP A 329 7.95 -8.90 -0.68
CA ASP A 329 7.22 -8.15 -1.70
C ASP A 329 6.06 -7.44 -1.01
N ILE A 330 6.11 -6.10 -0.95
CA ILE A 330 5.17 -5.27 -0.21
C ILE A 330 4.26 -4.53 -1.19
N GLU A 331 2.95 -4.64 -0.94
CA GLU A 331 1.89 -3.87 -1.59
C GLU A 331 1.18 -3.04 -0.53
N TYR A 332 1.29 -1.72 -0.61
CA TYR A 332 0.52 -0.83 0.25
C TYR A 332 -0.93 -0.75 -0.22
N GLN A 333 -1.89 -0.66 0.70
CA GLN A 333 -3.26 -0.25 0.44
C GLN A 333 -3.43 1.17 0.95
N GLN A 334 -3.15 2.13 0.06
CA GLN A 334 -3.13 3.54 0.40
C GLN A 334 -4.55 4.10 0.44
N VAL A 335 -5.13 4.18 1.64
CA VAL A 335 -6.28 5.05 1.92
C VAL A 335 -5.71 6.46 2.13
N TYR A 336 -5.54 7.21 1.05
CA TYR A 336 -4.83 8.49 1.07
C TYR A 336 -5.64 9.57 0.37
N ALA A 337 -5.93 10.64 1.10
CA ALA A 337 -6.64 11.80 0.59
C ALA A 337 -5.92 12.43 -0.62
N HIS A 338 -6.66 13.23 -1.37
CA HIS A 338 -6.09 14.02 -2.46
C HIS A 338 -4.97 14.91 -1.91
N ASN A 339 -3.84 14.87 -2.60
CA ASN A 339 -2.57 15.42 -2.16
C ASN A 339 -1.90 16.16 -3.34
N PRO A 340 -0.98 17.11 -3.09
CA PRO A 340 -0.34 17.87 -4.17
C PRO A 340 0.60 17.00 -5.03
N ASP A 341 0.97 15.81 -4.53
CA ASP A 341 1.90 14.89 -5.19
C ASP A 341 1.24 13.93 -6.17
N GLY A 342 -0.09 13.93 -6.23
CA GLY A 342 -0.84 13.04 -7.10
C GLY A 342 -0.66 11.56 -6.76
N ILE A 343 -0.42 11.25 -5.47
CA ILE A 343 -0.48 9.88 -4.98
C ILE A 343 -1.95 9.47 -4.95
N ILE A 344 -2.28 8.36 -5.64
CA ILE A 344 -3.65 7.92 -5.83
C ILE A 344 -3.99 6.89 -4.76
N ALA A 345 -5.15 7.03 -4.12
CA ALA A 345 -5.65 5.99 -3.22
C ALA A 345 -5.84 4.66 -3.95
N GLY A 346 -5.24 3.58 -3.43
CA GLY A 346 -5.24 2.29 -4.12
C GLY A 346 -4.11 1.36 -3.69
N SER A 347 -4.08 0.19 -4.30
CA SER A 347 -2.98 -0.76 -4.14
C SER A 347 -1.73 -0.24 -4.88
N ILE A 348 -0.58 -0.13 -4.19
CA ILE A 348 0.66 0.41 -4.77
C ILE A 348 1.85 -0.47 -4.35
N LYS A 349 2.72 -0.85 -5.30
CA LYS A 349 3.97 -1.57 -4.98
C LYS A 349 4.94 -0.69 -4.18
N TRP A 350 5.75 -1.32 -3.34
CA TRP A 350 6.80 -0.63 -2.57
C TRP A 350 7.67 0.28 -3.44
N SER A 351 8.16 -0.24 -4.56
CA SER A 351 9.00 0.51 -5.51
C SER A 351 8.32 1.77 -6.05
N SER A 352 6.99 1.82 -6.08
CA SER A 352 6.22 2.96 -6.59
C SER A 352 5.83 3.97 -5.52
N TYR A 353 5.48 3.50 -4.33
CA TYR A 353 5.10 4.38 -3.23
C TYR A 353 6.31 4.95 -2.49
N MET A 354 7.36 4.14 -2.33
CA MET A 354 8.58 4.52 -1.65
C MET A 354 9.66 4.93 -2.66
N GLY A 355 9.96 4.05 -3.60
CA GLY A 355 11.16 4.13 -4.43
C GLY A 355 11.09 5.06 -5.63
N ASP A 356 9.89 5.49 -6.05
CA ASP A 356 9.68 6.31 -7.24
C ASP A 356 10.41 7.65 -7.10
N LEU A 357 11.21 8.00 -8.10
CA LEU A 357 12.05 9.19 -8.01
C LEU A 357 11.21 10.47 -8.03
N TRP A 358 10.05 10.47 -8.69
CA TRP A 358 9.21 11.65 -8.88
C TRP A 358 8.15 11.81 -7.80
N ARG A 359 7.64 10.71 -7.25
CA ARG A 359 6.49 10.72 -6.31
C ARG A 359 6.72 9.95 -5.03
N GLY A 360 7.81 9.20 -4.93
CA GLY A 360 8.08 8.32 -3.80
C GLY A 360 8.61 9.06 -2.56
N TRP A 361 8.43 8.43 -1.40
CA TRP A 361 8.80 9.01 -0.10
C TRP A 361 10.19 8.65 0.41
N LEU A 362 10.89 7.69 -0.21
CA LEU A 362 12.12 7.09 0.32
C LEU A 362 13.20 8.14 0.65
N GLY A 363 13.40 9.12 -0.25
CA GLY A 363 14.45 10.13 -0.14
C GLY A 363 14.11 11.32 0.75
N THR A 364 12.83 11.55 1.05
CA THR A 364 12.36 12.81 1.67
C THR A 364 11.75 12.63 3.04
N ARG A 365 11.16 11.47 3.36
CA ARG A 365 10.52 11.24 4.67
C ARG A 365 11.15 10.05 5.41
N PRO A 366 11.18 10.06 6.76
CA PRO A 366 11.39 8.85 7.51
C PRO A 366 10.12 7.99 7.50
N VAL A 367 10.27 6.69 7.28
CA VAL A 367 9.17 5.73 7.17
C VAL A 367 9.40 4.56 8.10
N CYS A 368 8.31 4.04 8.66
CA CYS A 368 8.25 2.80 9.41
C CYS A 368 7.18 1.88 8.80
N ASP A 369 7.60 0.72 8.31
CA ASP A 369 6.71 -0.38 7.94
C ASP A 369 6.83 -1.48 9.00
N ILE A 370 5.72 -1.87 9.62
CA ILE A 370 5.65 -3.01 10.54
C ILE A 370 4.91 -4.15 9.83
N ILE A 371 5.64 -5.18 9.44
CA ILE A 371 5.12 -6.36 8.77
C ILE A 371 4.77 -7.40 9.85
N VAL A 372 3.49 -7.76 9.94
CA VAL A 372 2.93 -8.60 10.99
C VAL A 372 2.52 -9.95 10.41
N LYS A 373 3.19 -11.02 10.87
CA LYS A 373 2.75 -12.39 10.66
C LYS A 373 2.02 -12.88 11.90
N LEU A 374 0.74 -13.20 11.74
CA LEU A 374 -0.11 -13.79 12.77
C LEU A 374 -1.03 -14.78 12.08
N ASP A 375 -0.77 -16.08 12.28
CA ASP A 375 -1.45 -17.20 11.63
C ASP A 375 -2.98 -17.09 11.68
N ALA A 376 -3.55 -16.65 12.81
CA ALA A 376 -4.98 -16.43 12.99
C ALA A 376 -5.60 -15.44 11.98
N VAL A 377 -4.80 -14.60 11.34
CA VAL A 377 -5.26 -13.63 10.34
C VAL A 377 -4.72 -13.94 8.95
N THR A 378 -3.47 -14.42 8.87
CA THR A 378 -2.73 -14.53 7.61
C THR A 378 -2.95 -15.85 6.89
N GLU A 379 -3.59 -16.82 7.52
CA GLU A 379 -3.93 -18.13 6.97
C GLU A 379 -5.45 -18.27 6.78
N ASP A 380 -5.84 -18.99 5.74
CA ASP A 380 -7.25 -19.24 5.43
C ASP A 380 -7.76 -20.41 6.28
N TYR A 381 -9.05 -20.38 6.61
CA TYR A 381 -9.77 -21.44 7.33
C TYR A 381 -10.59 -22.26 6.34
N ASN A 382 -10.75 -23.55 6.60
CA ASN A 382 -11.55 -24.47 5.81
C ASN A 382 -12.42 -25.34 6.74
N PHE A 383 -13.72 -25.05 6.78
CA PHE A 383 -14.73 -25.76 7.56
C PHE A 383 -15.50 -26.71 6.63
N ASP A 384 -14.90 -27.85 6.30
CA ASP A 384 -15.43 -28.87 5.38
C ASP A 384 -15.86 -28.30 4.01
N GLY A 385 -14.95 -27.59 3.36
CA GLY A 385 -15.14 -26.97 2.04
C GLY A 385 -15.55 -25.50 2.10
N ILE A 386 -16.07 -25.03 3.23
CA ILE A 386 -16.38 -23.61 3.44
C ILE A 386 -15.10 -22.87 3.81
N LYS A 387 -14.61 -22.05 2.89
CA LYS A 387 -13.39 -21.26 3.07
C LYS A 387 -13.69 -19.89 3.66
N LEU A 388 -12.95 -19.51 4.70
CA LEU A 388 -12.98 -18.16 5.28
C LEU A 388 -11.56 -17.58 5.29
N SER A 389 -11.38 -16.41 4.66
CA SER A 389 -10.07 -15.74 4.55
C SER A 389 -10.10 -14.38 5.24
N PRO A 390 -9.60 -14.25 6.48
CA PRO A 390 -9.58 -12.95 7.17
C PRO A 390 -8.77 -11.89 6.42
N LEU A 391 -7.61 -12.28 5.88
CA LEU A 391 -6.79 -11.38 5.07
C LEU A 391 -7.47 -11.00 3.74
N GLY A 392 -8.23 -11.93 3.15
CA GLY A 392 -9.02 -11.69 1.96
C GLY A 392 -10.10 -10.63 2.20
N GLU A 393 -10.87 -10.79 3.27
CA GLU A 393 -11.90 -9.84 3.68
C GLU A 393 -11.30 -8.48 4.06
N PHE A 394 -10.16 -8.47 4.76
CA PHE A 394 -9.45 -7.22 5.07
C PHE A 394 -9.03 -6.46 3.83
N THR A 395 -8.50 -7.18 2.83
CA THR A 395 -8.15 -6.55 1.55
C THR A 395 -9.38 -5.99 0.86
N ARG A 396 -10.52 -6.69 0.88
CA ARG A 396 -11.78 -6.22 0.28
C ARG A 396 -12.27 -4.92 0.93
N GLN A 397 -12.24 -4.83 2.26
CA GLN A 397 -12.62 -3.61 2.97
C GLN A 397 -11.70 -2.42 2.66
N LEU A 398 -10.40 -2.69 2.51
CA LEU A 398 -9.45 -1.68 2.06
C LEU A 398 -9.73 -1.26 0.61
N ASP A 399 -10.02 -2.19 -0.30
CA ASP A 399 -10.36 -1.89 -1.70
C ASP A 399 -11.58 -0.95 -1.79
N ILE A 400 -12.64 -1.23 -1.00
CA ILE A 400 -13.81 -0.34 -0.85
C ILE A 400 -13.39 1.06 -0.41
N MET A 401 -12.61 1.16 0.67
CA MET A 401 -12.22 2.45 1.23
C MET A 401 -11.34 3.26 0.26
N MET A 402 -10.42 2.59 -0.44
CA MET A 402 -9.56 3.23 -1.43
C MET A 402 -10.36 3.76 -2.62
N ALA A 403 -11.32 3.00 -3.15
CA ALA A 403 -12.18 3.44 -4.24
C ALA A 403 -13.01 4.68 -3.87
N ARG A 404 -13.60 4.69 -2.67
CA ARG A 404 -14.32 5.84 -2.10
C ARG A 404 -13.45 7.08 -2.02
N TYR A 405 -12.21 6.93 -1.54
CA TYR A 405 -11.24 8.02 -1.43
C TYR A 405 -10.85 8.63 -2.79
N ARG A 406 -10.76 7.82 -3.86
CA ARG A 406 -10.40 8.30 -5.20
C ARG A 406 -11.40 9.30 -5.78
N ILE A 407 -12.68 9.21 -5.40
CA ILE A 407 -13.73 10.11 -5.89
C ILE A 407 -14.38 10.95 -4.80
N GLY A 408 -13.90 10.85 -3.55
CA GLY A 408 -14.46 11.56 -2.40
C GLY A 408 -15.95 11.28 -2.19
N ASP A 409 -16.36 10.01 -2.30
CA ASP A 409 -17.78 9.60 -2.24
C ASP A 409 -18.68 10.39 -3.21
N GLY A 410 -18.19 10.63 -4.43
CA GLY A 410 -18.91 11.34 -5.49
C GLY A 410 -18.74 12.86 -5.46
N THR A 411 -18.17 13.44 -4.41
CA THR A 411 -17.93 14.89 -4.35
C THR A 411 -16.73 15.35 -5.18
N GLY A 412 -15.88 14.41 -5.63
CA GLY A 412 -14.62 14.69 -6.32
C GLY A 412 -13.42 14.94 -5.40
N ALA A 413 -13.61 14.90 -4.08
CA ALA A 413 -12.54 15.18 -3.13
C ALA A 413 -12.68 14.44 -1.79
N ALA A 414 -11.75 13.51 -1.53
CA ALA A 414 -11.36 13.18 -0.15
C ALA A 414 -10.35 14.22 0.35
N ILE A 415 -10.71 14.99 1.38
CA ILE A 415 -9.91 16.07 1.97
C ILE A 415 -9.65 15.72 3.43
N VAL A 416 -8.40 15.82 3.90
CA VAL A 416 -8.11 15.63 5.33
C VAL A 416 -8.71 16.78 6.14
N THR A 417 -9.56 16.44 7.10
CA THR A 417 -10.15 17.38 8.06
C THR A 417 -10.07 16.75 9.45
N PRO A 418 -10.35 17.49 10.54
CA PRO A 418 -10.54 16.86 11.85
C PRO A 418 -11.61 15.75 11.85
N ALA A 419 -12.54 15.76 10.88
CA ALA A 419 -13.58 14.76 10.69
C ALA A 419 -13.22 13.66 9.66
N THR A 420 -12.20 13.85 8.82
CA THR A 420 -11.78 12.91 7.76
C THR A 420 -10.27 12.66 7.89
N SER A 421 -9.91 11.47 8.37
CA SER A 421 -8.51 11.10 8.63
C SER A 421 -8.20 9.74 8.02
N CYS A 422 -7.11 9.67 7.26
CA CYS A 422 -6.58 8.42 6.68
C CYS A 422 -6.40 7.32 7.76
N VAL A 423 -6.04 7.72 8.98
CA VAL A 423 -5.85 6.82 10.13
C VAL A 423 -7.18 6.19 10.55
N GLN A 424 -8.23 7.02 10.70
CA GLN A 424 -9.54 6.55 11.14
C GLN A 424 -10.14 5.61 10.10
N ASP A 425 -10.03 5.96 8.82
CA ASP A 425 -10.71 5.24 7.75
C ASP A 425 -9.97 3.94 7.38
N SER A 426 -8.63 3.94 7.47
CA SER A 426 -7.85 2.69 7.42
C SER A 426 -8.25 1.74 8.56
N ASN A 427 -8.43 2.27 9.77
CA ASN A 427 -8.84 1.47 10.92
C ASN A 427 -10.32 1.06 10.90
N PHE A 428 -11.14 1.80 10.17
CA PHE A 428 -12.51 1.40 9.88
C PHE A 428 -12.56 0.18 8.99
N ALA A 429 -11.71 0.08 7.98
CA ALA A 429 -11.60 -1.14 7.18
C ALA A 429 -11.29 -2.36 8.08
N LEU A 430 -10.36 -2.22 9.03
CA LEU A 430 -10.04 -3.27 10.00
C LEU A 430 -11.25 -3.64 10.89
N TYR A 431 -11.99 -2.65 11.39
CA TYR A 431 -13.19 -2.88 12.18
C TYR A 431 -14.30 -3.56 11.37
N ALA A 432 -14.55 -3.09 10.16
CA ALA A 432 -15.53 -3.66 9.24
C ALA A 432 -15.22 -5.13 8.93
N THR A 433 -13.94 -5.48 8.74
CA THR A 433 -13.49 -6.87 8.59
C THR A 433 -13.87 -7.73 9.80
N ILE A 434 -13.61 -7.24 11.02
CA ILE A 434 -13.97 -7.99 12.25
C ILE A 434 -15.48 -8.26 12.28
N LYS A 435 -16.30 -7.26 11.94
CA LYS A 435 -17.76 -7.39 11.94
C LYS A 435 -18.27 -8.30 10.83
N GLN A 436 -17.72 -8.21 9.63
CA GLN A 436 -18.13 -9.08 8.53
C GLN A 436 -17.80 -10.55 8.85
N ILE A 437 -16.59 -10.83 9.32
CA ILE A 437 -16.20 -12.20 9.71
C ILE A 437 -17.15 -12.73 10.81
N GLN A 438 -17.43 -11.93 11.85
CA GLN A 438 -18.38 -12.31 12.90
C GLN A 438 -19.77 -12.65 12.33
N ALA A 439 -20.26 -11.87 11.37
CA ALA A 439 -21.54 -12.11 10.71
C ALA A 439 -21.53 -13.37 9.85
N ASP A 440 -20.50 -13.58 9.04
CA ASP A 440 -20.35 -14.77 8.18
C ASP A 440 -20.35 -16.06 9.01
N ILE A 441 -19.69 -16.01 10.17
CA ILE A 441 -19.64 -17.11 11.14
C ILE A 441 -21.01 -17.35 11.78
N ALA A 442 -21.68 -16.29 12.25
CA ALA A 442 -22.95 -16.40 12.97
C ALA A 442 -24.11 -16.83 12.07
N SER A 443 -24.07 -16.48 10.79
CA SER A 443 -25.08 -16.82 9.79
C SER A 443 -24.89 -18.20 9.16
N ASN A 444 -23.77 -18.89 9.44
CA ASN A 444 -23.44 -20.18 8.83
C ASN A 444 -23.46 -21.32 9.86
N SER A 445 -24.56 -22.08 9.89
CA SER A 445 -24.74 -23.21 10.81
C SER A 445 -23.70 -24.32 10.63
N GLN A 446 -23.21 -24.56 9.41
CA GLN A 446 -22.20 -25.58 9.14
C GLN A 446 -20.85 -25.22 9.80
N ILE A 447 -20.46 -23.94 9.78
CA ILE A 447 -19.25 -23.49 10.51
C ILE A 447 -19.43 -23.69 12.01
N GLN A 448 -20.60 -23.34 12.57
CA GLN A 448 -20.88 -23.51 14.01
C GLN A 448 -20.81 -24.98 14.44
N ASP A 449 -21.49 -25.85 13.70
CA ASP A 449 -21.50 -27.28 13.91
C ASP A 449 -20.10 -27.88 13.86
N TRP A 450 -19.29 -27.47 12.88
CA TRP A 450 -17.92 -27.94 12.74
C TRP A 450 -17.07 -27.57 13.96
N LEU A 451 -17.14 -26.32 14.40
CA LEU A 451 -16.40 -25.85 15.57
C LEU A 451 -16.79 -26.61 16.85
N GLN A 452 -18.05 -26.99 16.99
CA GLN A 452 -18.54 -27.78 18.13
C GLN A 452 -18.05 -29.24 18.08
N ARG A 453 -18.02 -29.86 16.89
CA ARG A 453 -17.54 -31.25 16.72
C ARG A 453 -16.02 -31.38 16.78
N HIS A 454 -15.28 -30.31 16.52
CA HIS A 454 -13.82 -30.30 16.46
C HIS A 454 -13.18 -29.31 17.47
N PRO A 455 -13.46 -29.39 18.78
CA PRO A 455 -13.09 -28.35 19.75
C PRO A 455 -11.57 -28.20 19.95
N ASN A 456 -10.81 -29.28 19.77
CA ASN A 456 -9.35 -29.34 20.00
C ASN A 456 -8.53 -29.34 18.70
N GLU A 457 -9.17 -29.22 17.55
CA GLU A 457 -8.48 -29.22 16.26
C GLU A 457 -7.68 -27.91 16.10
N PRO A 458 -6.46 -27.93 15.50
CA PRO A 458 -5.59 -26.75 15.43
C PRO A 458 -6.22 -25.50 14.81
N GLN A 459 -7.06 -25.64 13.78
CA GLN A 459 -7.82 -24.56 13.17
C GLN A 459 -8.86 -23.99 14.13
N THR A 460 -9.55 -24.82 14.93
CA THR A 460 -10.47 -24.33 15.98
C THR A 460 -9.73 -23.47 17.02
N LEU A 461 -8.58 -23.93 17.51
CA LEU A 461 -7.77 -23.17 18.47
C LEU A 461 -7.26 -21.86 17.86
N ARG A 462 -6.83 -21.89 16.60
CA ARG A 462 -6.40 -20.70 15.86
C ARG A 462 -7.58 -19.74 15.62
N PHE A 463 -8.78 -20.26 15.40
CA PHE A 463 -9.99 -19.47 15.23
C PHE A 463 -10.41 -18.77 16.53
N GLN A 464 -10.30 -19.45 17.68
CA GLN A 464 -10.51 -18.83 18.98
C GLN A 464 -9.57 -17.62 19.20
N LYS A 465 -8.29 -17.75 18.80
CA LYS A 465 -7.34 -16.61 18.80
C LYS A 465 -7.78 -15.46 17.90
N LEU A 466 -8.34 -15.75 16.71
CA LEU A 466 -8.89 -14.72 15.82
C LEU A 466 -10.05 -13.97 16.49
N VAL A 467 -10.94 -14.68 17.19
CA VAL A 467 -12.05 -14.07 17.92
C VAL A 467 -11.55 -13.20 19.08
N GLU A 468 -10.58 -13.66 19.86
CA GLU A 468 -9.94 -12.88 20.95
C GLU A 468 -9.22 -11.63 20.43
N LEU A 469 -8.52 -11.76 19.30
CA LEU A 469 -7.91 -10.64 18.61
C LEU A 469 -8.97 -9.63 18.17
N GLY A 470 -10.06 -10.08 17.56
CA GLY A 470 -11.18 -9.24 17.14
C GLY A 470 -11.74 -8.41 18.29
N ARG A 471 -12.01 -9.04 19.45
CA ARG A 471 -12.44 -8.34 20.67
C ARG A 471 -11.41 -7.32 21.16
N SER A 472 -10.12 -7.68 21.11
CA SER A 472 -9.01 -6.81 21.56
C SER A 472 -8.84 -5.56 20.68
N LEU A 473 -8.97 -5.73 19.36
CA LEU A 473 -8.92 -4.65 18.39
C LEU A 473 -10.17 -3.77 18.49
N GLU A 474 -11.36 -4.37 18.52
CA GLU A 474 -12.63 -3.65 18.66
C GLU A 474 -12.64 -2.72 19.88
N LYS A 475 -12.19 -3.20 21.04
CA LYS A 475 -12.06 -2.39 22.26
C LYS A 475 -11.12 -1.18 22.10
N ASN A 476 -10.15 -1.25 21.17
CA ASN A 476 -9.23 -0.15 20.90
C ASN A 476 -9.73 0.81 19.81
N LEU A 477 -10.56 0.31 18.90
CA LEU A 477 -11.08 1.06 17.76
C LEU A 477 -12.35 1.86 18.11
N ILE A 478 -13.17 1.38 19.05
CA ILE A 478 -14.42 2.06 19.43
C ILE A 478 -14.17 3.15 20.51
N PRO A 479 -14.64 4.39 20.30
CA PRO A 479 -14.65 5.42 21.34
C PRO A 479 -15.79 5.22 22.34
N TRP A 480 -15.54 5.61 23.59
CA TRP A 480 -16.62 5.87 24.53
C TRP A 480 -17.35 7.17 24.10
N ARG A 481 -18.57 7.04 23.54
CA ARG A 481 -19.59 8.10 23.35
C ARG A 481 -19.46 9.16 22.22
N THR A 482 -18.91 8.89 21.03
CA THR A 482 -19.04 9.85 19.90
C THR A 482 -19.29 9.18 18.54
N VAL A 483 -20.15 9.80 17.71
CA VAL A 483 -20.61 9.32 16.41
C VAL A 483 -20.30 10.39 15.35
N ARG A 484 -19.69 9.99 14.22
CA ARG A 484 -19.59 10.78 12.97
C ARG A 484 -20.88 10.64 12.18
N SER A 485 -21.42 11.76 11.69
CA SER A 485 -22.69 11.84 10.95
C SER A 485 -22.53 11.93 9.42
N ASP A 486 -21.36 12.30 8.92
CA ASP A 486 -21.05 12.45 7.48
C ASP A 486 -21.05 11.11 6.72
N TRP A 487 -20.96 9.99 7.44
CA TRP A 487 -21.06 8.64 6.92
C TRP A 487 -22.50 8.15 6.68
N TYR A 488 -23.49 8.93 7.14
CA TYR A 488 -24.92 8.64 6.95
C TYR A 488 -25.43 9.06 5.57
N TYR A 489 -24.75 10.00 4.90
CA TYR A 489 -25.34 10.75 3.78
C TYR A 489 -25.19 10.13 2.38
N SER A 490 -24.54 8.97 2.21
CA SER A 490 -24.37 8.38 0.86
C SER A 490 -25.24 7.15 0.55
N THR A 491 -26.12 6.71 1.47
CA THR A 491 -27.03 5.58 1.23
C THR A 491 -28.50 6.00 1.11
N ALA A 492 -28.87 7.15 1.68
CA ALA A 492 -30.26 7.62 1.68
C ALA A 492 -30.78 8.08 0.30
N GLU A 493 -29.91 8.44 -0.66
CA GLU A 493 -30.33 8.77 -2.03
C GLU A 493 -30.37 7.56 -2.99
N LEU A 494 -29.95 6.37 -2.55
CA LEU A 494 -29.98 5.13 -3.37
C LEU A 494 -31.17 4.21 -3.05
N ALA A 495 -32.12 4.67 -2.21
CA ALA A 495 -33.28 3.92 -1.74
C ALA A 495 -34.37 3.65 -2.81
N GLY A 496 -34.01 3.55 -4.09
CA GLY A 496 -34.91 3.23 -5.19
C GLY A 496 -34.82 1.79 -5.71
N THR A 497 -33.79 1.02 -5.37
CA THR A 497 -33.62 -0.34 -5.91
C THR A 497 -32.99 -1.30 -4.90
N ARG A 498 -33.78 -2.31 -4.46
CA ARG A 498 -33.44 -3.55 -3.73
C ARG A 498 -32.56 -3.42 -2.46
N GLN A 499 -33.12 -3.87 -1.33
CA GLN A 499 -32.39 -4.06 -0.08
C GLN A 499 -31.17 -4.99 -0.28
N PRO A 500 -29.94 -4.55 0.04
CA PRO A 500 -28.80 -5.43 0.10
C PRO A 500 -28.67 -6.02 1.52
N ASP A 501 -28.62 -7.34 1.63
CA ASP A 501 -28.41 -8.10 2.87
C ASP A 501 -26.98 -7.96 3.47
N SER A 502 -26.23 -6.90 3.11
CA SER A 502 -24.92 -6.64 3.71
C SER A 502 -25.07 -5.75 4.93
N LEU A 503 -24.92 -6.33 6.13
CA LEU A 503 -24.84 -5.67 7.44
C LEU A 503 -23.95 -4.39 7.46
N ILE A 504 -22.99 -4.28 6.54
CA ILE A 504 -22.10 -3.12 6.35
C ILE A 504 -22.87 -1.82 6.05
N LEU A 505 -24.01 -1.89 5.35
CA LEU A 505 -24.83 -0.71 5.05
C LEU A 505 -25.62 -0.22 6.28
N THR A 506 -25.85 -1.08 7.27
CA THR A 506 -26.67 -0.78 8.45
C THR A 506 -25.83 -0.39 9.68
N LEU A 507 -24.55 -0.76 9.73
CA LEU A 507 -23.69 -0.56 10.91
C LEU A 507 -22.90 0.77 10.87
N ILE A 508 -23.64 1.88 10.86
CA ILE A 508 -23.10 3.24 10.88
C ILE A 508 -22.77 3.66 12.32
N LYS A 509 -21.58 3.30 12.84
CA LYS A 509 -21.01 3.90 14.08
C LYS A 509 -19.48 4.07 13.97
N ALA A 510 -19.01 5.22 14.43
CA ALA A 510 -17.72 5.83 14.11
C ALA A 510 -16.52 5.36 14.96
N ILE A 511 -15.31 5.48 14.38
CA ILE A 511 -14.01 5.30 15.05
C ILE A 511 -13.39 6.69 15.33
N THR A 512 -13.86 7.37 16.38
CA THR A 512 -13.33 8.67 16.83
C THR A 512 -12.58 8.56 18.16
N THR A 513 -11.69 7.57 18.30
CA THR A 513 -10.80 7.53 19.47
C THR A 513 -9.57 8.41 19.24
N TRP A 514 -9.03 9.05 20.27
CA TRP A 514 -7.72 9.72 20.18
C TRP A 514 -6.60 8.77 19.71
N ARG A 515 -6.75 7.46 19.95
CA ARG A 515 -5.82 6.40 19.53
C ARG A 515 -5.82 6.18 18.02
N THR A 516 -6.87 6.59 17.32
CA THR A 516 -7.03 6.44 15.87
C THR A 516 -6.97 7.77 15.13
N ILE A 517 -6.61 8.87 15.80
CA ILE A 517 -6.44 10.20 15.19
C ILE A 517 -4.98 10.43 14.75
N MET A 518 -4.01 10.04 15.56
CA MET A 518 -2.58 10.26 15.26
C MET A 518 -1.94 9.01 14.66
N PRO A 519 -1.28 9.12 13.47
CA PRO A 519 -0.66 7.98 12.80
C PRO A 519 0.24 7.12 13.68
N ARG A 520 1.19 7.75 14.39
CA ARG A 520 2.10 7.02 15.29
C ARG A 520 1.39 6.32 16.43
N GLN A 521 0.38 6.96 17.01
CA GLN A 521 -0.35 6.37 18.13
C GLN A 521 -1.13 5.13 17.70
N ALA A 522 -1.78 5.19 16.53
CA ALA A 522 -2.48 4.06 15.94
C ALA A 522 -1.51 2.91 15.62
N GLN A 523 -0.37 3.22 14.99
CA GLN A 523 0.70 2.26 14.73
C GLN A 523 1.12 1.54 16.02
N ASP A 524 1.48 2.29 17.05
CA ASP A 524 2.05 1.72 18.28
C ASP A 524 1.03 0.87 19.05
N GLU A 525 -0.24 1.29 19.12
CA GLU A 525 -1.30 0.52 19.78
C GLU A 525 -1.63 -0.76 19.01
N ILE A 526 -1.84 -0.69 17.70
CA ILE A 526 -2.21 -1.85 16.87
C ILE A 526 -1.06 -2.86 16.82
N ALA A 527 0.17 -2.41 16.59
CA ALA A 527 1.35 -3.28 16.64
C ALA A 527 1.50 -3.94 18.01
N THR A 528 1.24 -3.21 19.11
CA THR A 528 1.28 -3.77 20.46
C THR A 528 0.19 -4.83 20.68
N ILE A 529 -1.04 -4.62 20.17
CA ILE A 529 -2.14 -5.60 20.27
C ILE A 529 -1.78 -6.86 19.50
N LEU A 530 -1.28 -6.74 18.28
CA LEU A 530 -0.89 -7.88 17.44
C LEU A 530 0.26 -8.67 18.07
N LEU A 531 1.27 -7.98 18.62
CA LEU A 531 2.36 -8.61 19.35
C LEU A 531 1.88 -9.35 20.61
N LYS A 532 0.93 -8.78 21.38
CA LYS A 532 0.35 -9.45 22.56
C LYS A 532 -0.39 -10.75 22.18
N ASN A 533 -0.98 -10.80 20.99
CA ASN A 533 -1.70 -11.96 20.47
C ASN A 533 -0.76 -12.95 19.73
N GLY A 534 0.56 -12.86 19.96
CA GLY A 534 1.52 -13.82 19.43
C GLY A 534 2.08 -13.48 18.04
N GLY A 535 1.73 -12.32 17.47
CA GLY A 535 2.24 -11.90 16.16
C GLY A 535 3.75 -11.72 16.14
N SER A 536 4.40 -12.19 15.07
CA SER A 536 5.81 -11.91 14.76
C SER A 536 5.88 -10.63 13.92
N LEU A 537 6.62 -9.63 14.38
CA LEU A 537 6.64 -8.27 13.79
C LEU A 537 8.01 -7.96 13.19
N TRP A 538 8.08 -7.81 11.88
CA TRP A 538 9.27 -7.35 11.17
C TRP A 538 9.16 -5.86 10.85
N ILE A 539 10.00 -5.06 11.49
CA ILE A 539 10.00 -3.60 11.38
C ILE A 539 11.06 -3.19 10.38
N ILE A 540 10.69 -2.38 9.39
CA ILE A 540 11.60 -1.70 8.46
C ILE A 540 11.50 -0.22 8.71
N ARG A 541 12.62 0.44 9.01
CA ARG A 541 12.66 1.88 9.28
C ARG A 541 13.70 2.54 8.37
N THR A 542 13.27 3.46 7.52
CA THR A 542 14.15 4.24 6.63
C THR A 542 14.14 5.70 7.07
N ASN A 543 15.26 6.41 6.91
CA ASN A 543 15.36 7.83 7.22
C ASN A 543 15.98 8.59 6.05
N GLN A 544 15.17 9.02 5.05
CA GLN A 544 15.67 9.78 3.89
C GLN A 544 16.84 9.08 3.18
N VAL A 545 16.54 7.97 2.52
CA VAL A 545 17.49 7.04 1.89
C VAL A 545 17.56 7.28 0.39
N GLY A 546 18.74 7.09 -0.20
CA GLY A 546 19.00 7.33 -1.62
C GLY A 546 20.19 8.26 -1.77
N GLY A 547 20.07 9.31 -2.57
CA GLY A 547 21.00 10.44 -2.52
C GLY A 547 20.81 11.30 -1.26
N PHE A 548 21.69 12.26 -1.07
CA PHE A 548 21.79 13.08 0.13
C PHE A 548 21.52 14.57 -0.18
N ASP A 549 20.39 15.07 0.29
CA ASP A 549 20.05 16.50 0.27
C ASP A 549 20.41 17.14 1.62
N PRO A 550 21.38 18.05 1.73
CA PRO A 550 21.81 18.63 3.01
C PRO A 550 20.80 19.59 3.65
N ASP A 551 19.78 20.05 2.93
CA ASP A 551 18.85 21.10 3.41
C ASP A 551 17.60 20.55 4.10
N ILE A 552 17.35 19.24 4.01
CA ILE A 552 16.27 18.56 4.74
C ILE A 552 16.80 17.70 5.88
N ALA A 553 15.95 17.35 6.84
CA ALA A 553 16.26 16.38 7.89
C ALA A 553 15.01 15.55 8.22
N PRO A 554 15.12 14.28 8.60
CA PRO A 554 13.94 13.48 8.89
C PRO A 554 13.38 13.85 10.28
N LEU A 555 12.06 14.03 10.37
CA LEU A 555 11.34 14.28 11.63
C LEU A 555 10.47 13.09 12.02
N ALA A 556 10.52 12.69 13.29
CA ALA A 556 9.63 11.66 13.80
C ALA A 556 8.18 12.13 13.82
N THR A 557 7.24 11.26 13.45
CA THR A 557 5.79 11.51 13.70
C THR A 557 5.51 11.58 15.20
N THR A 558 4.58 12.46 15.57
CA THR A 558 4.20 12.75 16.95
C THR A 558 3.26 11.67 17.49
N ALA A 559 3.55 11.17 18.70
CA ALA A 559 2.59 10.42 19.50
C ALA A 559 2.16 11.29 20.68
N PHE A 560 0.90 11.18 21.10
CA PHE A 560 0.45 11.84 22.33
C PHE A 560 1.22 11.25 23.52
N ARG A 561 1.93 12.11 24.28
CA ARG A 561 2.52 11.68 25.55
C ARG A 561 1.36 11.35 26.49
N ARG A 562 1.33 10.11 27.02
CA ARG A 562 0.56 9.84 28.23
C ARG A 562 1.15 10.71 29.34
N TRP A 563 0.42 11.70 29.78
CA TRP A 563 0.53 12.13 31.17
C TRP A 563 0.00 10.96 31.99
N ASN A 564 0.90 10.25 32.68
CA ASN A 564 0.46 9.38 33.76
C ASN A 564 -0.07 10.34 34.83
N ILE A 565 -1.40 10.43 34.93
CA ILE A 565 -2.06 10.89 36.15
C ILE A 565 -2.39 9.63 36.94
#